data_AF-A0A2S6HTY7-F1
#
_entry.id   AF-A0A2S6HTY7-F1
#
_cell.length_a   1.000
_cell.length_b   1.000
_cell.length_c   1.000
_cell.angle_alpha   90.00
_cell.angle_beta   90.00
_cell.angle_gamma   90.00
#
_symmetry.space_group_name_H-M   'P 1'
#
loop_
_entity.id
_entity.type
_entity.pdbx_description
1 polymer ?
#
loop_
_entity_poly.entity_id
_entity_poly.type
_entity_poly.pdbx_seq_one_letter_code
_entity_poly.pdbx_strand_id
1 'polypeptide(L)'
;MILKELNHSKTETGTSEKQERPGDPGPALTFIFTMLTMEFWGIQAGIFNGPTMLSVGLVQIACFIPYLIGAILFFIRGDSVNGNIFLIFATLFGGVGGFCNTMIGFGNIMGWPICTQMTALPYILGGLSIFPVLWVNRKTADKVTAICYLAAAFFLSLSGLVSLNILSGSWNAIIQWLSLTVVITGFYSCFNGLLVCGGSRGIPVGKPFYK
;
A
#
# COMPACT_ATOMS: atom_id res chain seq x y z
N MET A 1 -27.24 -61.20 18.19
CA MET A 1 -28.08 -60.22 17.45
C MET A 1 -28.34 -59.10 18.45
N ILE A 2 -27.68 -57.95 18.48
CA ILE A 2 -27.37 -56.95 17.45
C ILE A 2 -26.06 -56.26 17.86
N LEU A 3 -24.91 -56.73 17.37
CA LEU A 3 -23.57 -56.17 17.67
C LEU A 3 -22.66 -56.24 16.42
N LYS A 4 -23.26 -56.39 15.23
CA LYS A 4 -22.56 -56.61 13.96
C LYS A 4 -22.86 -55.57 12.87
N GLU A 5 -23.76 -54.60 13.10
CA GLU A 5 -24.15 -53.60 12.09
C GLU A 5 -23.55 -52.20 12.28
N LEU A 6 -22.90 -51.92 13.42
CA LEU A 6 -22.28 -50.61 13.67
C LEU A 6 -20.79 -50.54 13.30
N ASN A 7 -20.30 -51.53 12.56
CA ASN A 7 -18.91 -51.62 12.11
C ASN A 7 -18.71 -51.40 10.61
N HIS A 8 -19.67 -50.80 9.88
CA HIS A 8 -19.54 -50.67 8.43
C HIS A 8 -19.86 -49.32 7.78
N SER A 9 -19.91 -48.18 8.51
CA SER A 9 -20.10 -46.88 7.82
C SER A 9 -19.31 -45.68 8.36
N LYS A 10 -18.15 -45.88 8.99
CA LYS A 10 -17.25 -44.76 9.35
C LYS A 10 -15.85 -44.85 8.75
N THR A 11 -15.76 -45.53 7.62
CA THR A 11 -14.57 -45.54 6.77
C THR A 11 -14.97 -45.02 5.40
N GLU A 12 -15.14 -43.70 5.27
CA GLU A 12 -15.10 -43.06 3.96
C GLU A 12 -14.72 -41.59 4.10
N THR A 13 -13.65 -41.27 3.35
CA THR A 13 -13.26 -39.96 2.83
C THR A 13 -12.90 -38.86 3.83
N GLY A 14 -11.63 -38.88 4.22
CA GLY A 14 -10.87 -37.67 4.49
C GLY A 14 -10.79 -36.78 3.25
N THR A 15 -11.85 -36.04 2.96
CA THR A 15 -11.73 -34.75 2.29
C THR A 15 -11.26 -33.77 3.35
N SER A 16 -9.94 -33.53 3.40
CA SER A 16 -9.45 -32.24 3.86
C SER A 16 -10.19 -31.21 3.00
N GLU A 17 -11.24 -30.58 3.53
CA GLU A 17 -11.74 -29.34 2.97
C GLU A 17 -10.51 -28.46 2.82
N LYS A 18 -10.03 -28.29 1.58
CA LYS A 18 -9.16 -27.17 1.27
C LYS A 18 -10.04 -25.99 1.57
N GLN A 19 -9.94 -25.47 2.79
CA GLN A 19 -10.52 -24.19 3.16
C GLN A 19 -10.08 -23.26 2.03
N GLU A 20 -11.01 -22.86 1.15
CA GLU A 20 -10.75 -22.02 -0.02
C GLU A 20 -10.33 -20.65 0.50
N ARG A 21 -9.10 -20.56 1.00
CA ARG A 21 -8.52 -19.30 1.42
C ARG A 21 -8.21 -18.57 0.12
N PRO A 22 -8.78 -17.37 -0.08
CA PRO A 22 -8.46 -16.54 -1.23
C PRO A 22 -6.94 -16.44 -1.38
N GLY A 23 -6.43 -16.37 -2.61
CA GLY A 23 -5.01 -16.11 -2.88
C GLY A 23 -4.51 -14.86 -2.18
N ASP A 24 -3.20 -14.75 -1.94
CA ASP A 24 -2.63 -13.59 -1.22
C ASP A 24 -2.52 -12.39 -2.16
N PRO A 25 -3.31 -11.31 -1.96
CA PRO A 25 -3.23 -10.14 -2.82
C PRO A 25 -2.02 -9.24 -2.45
N GLY A 26 -1.33 -9.52 -1.33
CA GLY A 26 -0.26 -8.68 -0.78
C GLY A 26 0.81 -8.26 -1.79
N PRO A 27 1.43 -9.17 -2.57
CA PRO A 27 2.47 -8.81 -3.53
C PRO A 27 1.94 -7.88 -4.63
N ALA A 28 0.74 -8.14 -5.15
CA ALA A 28 0.12 -7.31 -6.17
C ALA A 28 -0.24 -5.91 -5.63
N LEU A 29 -0.76 -5.81 -4.41
CA LEU A 29 -1.03 -4.53 -3.77
C LEU A 29 0.25 -3.75 -3.47
N THR A 30 1.33 -4.45 -3.09
CA THR A 30 2.64 -3.84 -2.87
C THR A 30 3.26 -3.33 -4.18
N PHE A 31 3.01 -4.01 -5.30
CA PHE A 31 3.37 -3.49 -6.63
C PHE A 31 2.66 -2.18 -6.93
N ILE A 32 1.33 -2.13 -6.76
CA ILE A 32 0.54 -0.92 -7.00
C ILE A 32 1.02 0.21 -6.09
N PHE A 33 1.22 -0.07 -4.79
CA PHE A 33 1.79 0.88 -3.83
C PHE A 33 3.10 1.49 -4.30
N THR A 34 4.01 0.65 -4.74
CA THR A 34 5.34 1.04 -5.18
C THR A 34 5.27 1.91 -6.42
N MET A 35 4.43 1.52 -7.39
CA MET A 35 4.23 2.25 -8.64
C MET A 35 3.60 3.63 -8.40
N LEU A 36 2.55 3.73 -7.58
CA LEU A 36 1.98 5.03 -7.22
C LEU A 36 2.99 5.90 -6.46
N THR A 37 3.75 5.32 -5.53
CA THR A 37 4.79 6.08 -4.80
C THR A 37 5.88 6.61 -5.74
N MET A 38 6.21 5.87 -6.80
CA MET A 38 7.14 6.32 -7.84
C MET A 38 6.59 7.52 -8.62
N GLU A 39 5.27 7.61 -8.82
CA GLU A 39 4.65 8.80 -9.41
C GLU A 39 4.80 10.02 -8.50
N PHE A 40 4.55 9.87 -7.19
CA PHE A 40 4.77 10.95 -6.22
C PHE A 40 6.23 11.39 -6.17
N TRP A 41 7.17 10.45 -6.28
CA TRP A 41 8.58 10.77 -6.43
C TRP A 41 8.85 11.55 -7.73
N GLY A 42 8.26 11.14 -8.86
CA GLY A 42 8.40 11.81 -10.15
C GLY A 42 7.82 13.21 -10.18
N ILE A 43 6.73 13.46 -9.46
CA ILE A 43 6.17 14.82 -9.25
C ILE A 43 7.19 15.68 -8.49
N GLN A 44 7.74 15.17 -7.39
CA GLN A 44 8.72 15.91 -6.56
C GLN A 44 10.04 16.16 -7.29
N ALA A 45 10.46 15.22 -8.13
CA ALA A 45 11.63 15.34 -9.00
C ALA A 45 11.43 16.34 -10.15
N GLY A 46 10.20 16.85 -10.34
CA GLY A 46 9.85 17.74 -11.44
C GLY A 46 9.71 17.05 -12.79
N ILE A 47 9.73 15.72 -12.84
CA ILE A 47 9.57 14.91 -14.06
C ILE A 47 8.12 14.98 -14.55
N PHE A 48 7.17 14.89 -13.62
CA PHE A 48 5.75 15.01 -13.92
C PHE A 48 5.28 16.41 -13.51
N ASN A 49 4.99 17.26 -14.50
CA ASN A 49 4.55 18.63 -14.30
C ASN A 49 3.56 19.07 -15.39
N GLY A 50 2.82 20.15 -15.12
CA GLY A 50 1.91 20.74 -16.10
C GLY A 50 0.83 19.74 -16.58
N PRO A 51 0.69 19.51 -17.90
CA PRO A 51 -0.32 18.60 -18.46
C PRO A 51 -0.15 17.13 -18.05
N THR A 52 1.07 16.66 -17.74
CA THR A 52 1.29 15.25 -17.39
C THR A 52 0.66 14.88 -16.04
N MET A 53 0.36 15.87 -15.19
CA MET A 53 -0.34 15.68 -13.92
C MET A 53 -1.72 15.03 -14.11
N LEU A 54 -2.37 15.31 -15.25
CA LEU A 54 -3.65 14.70 -15.59
C LEU A 54 -3.50 13.17 -15.75
N SER A 55 -2.48 12.73 -16.49
CA SER A 55 -2.19 11.31 -16.69
C SER A 55 -1.85 10.60 -15.37
N VAL A 56 -1.03 11.23 -14.52
CA VAL A 56 -0.72 10.71 -13.18
C VAL A 56 -1.99 10.54 -12.35
N GLY A 57 -2.85 11.55 -12.33
CA GLY A 57 -4.12 11.49 -11.60
C GLY A 57 -5.04 10.37 -12.09
N LEU A 58 -5.14 10.16 -13.39
CA LEU A 58 -5.95 9.08 -13.97
C LEU A 58 -5.40 7.69 -13.64
N VAL A 59 -4.08 7.50 -13.66
CA VAL A 59 -3.45 6.23 -13.26
C VAL A 59 -3.72 5.93 -11.78
N GLN A 60 -3.61 6.93 -10.92
CA GLN A 60 -3.96 6.81 -9.49
C GLN A 60 -5.41 6.40 -9.28
N ILE A 61 -6.35 7.05 -9.94
CA ILE A 61 -7.78 6.69 -9.87
C ILE A 61 -8.02 5.27 -10.38
N ALA A 62 -7.37 4.87 -11.49
CA ALA A 62 -7.48 3.50 -12.00
C ALA A 62 -6.98 2.46 -10.99
N CYS A 63 -5.92 2.78 -10.24
CA CYS A 63 -5.36 1.93 -9.19
C CYS A 63 -6.20 1.86 -7.91
N PHE A 64 -7.13 2.80 -7.70
CA PHE A 64 -8.04 2.77 -6.55
C PHE A 64 -8.88 1.49 -6.50
N ILE A 65 -9.42 1.06 -7.65
CA ILE A 65 -10.30 -0.11 -7.78
C ILE A 65 -9.60 -1.41 -7.34
N PRO A 66 -8.45 -1.81 -7.92
CA PRO A 66 -7.76 -3.02 -7.49
C PRO A 66 -7.29 -2.96 -6.04
N TYR A 67 -6.95 -1.77 -5.54
CA TYR A 67 -6.63 -1.58 -4.12
C TYR A 67 -7.79 -1.87 -3.19
N LEU A 68 -8.97 -1.33 -3.50
CA LEU A 68 -10.19 -1.55 -2.72
C LEU A 68 -10.55 -3.04 -2.72
N ILE A 69 -10.47 -3.70 -3.88
CA ILE A 69 -10.71 -5.14 -4.00
C ILE A 69 -9.71 -5.92 -3.14
N GLY A 70 -8.41 -5.61 -3.23
CA GLY A 70 -7.38 -6.30 -2.45
C GLY A 70 -7.52 -6.09 -0.93
N ALA A 71 -7.93 -4.89 -0.49
CA ALA A 71 -8.24 -4.64 0.91
C ALA A 71 -9.42 -5.50 1.39
N ILE A 72 -10.49 -5.61 0.59
CA ILE A 72 -11.65 -6.48 0.88
C ILE A 72 -11.20 -7.95 0.97
N LEU A 73 -10.34 -8.41 0.06
CA LEU A 73 -9.80 -9.78 0.09
C LEU A 73 -9.02 -10.07 1.38
N PHE A 74 -8.26 -9.09 1.90
CA PHE A 74 -7.59 -9.24 3.21
C PHE A 74 -8.59 -9.35 4.37
N PHE A 75 -9.68 -8.56 4.35
CA PHE A 75 -10.74 -8.69 5.35
C PHE A 75 -11.43 -10.06 5.29
N ILE A 76 -11.70 -10.59 4.09
CA ILE A 76 -12.28 -11.93 3.90
C ILE A 76 -11.32 -13.03 4.43
N ARG A 77 -10.01 -12.83 4.31
CA ARG A 77 -8.98 -13.73 4.86
C ARG A 77 -8.82 -13.62 6.39
N GLY A 78 -9.49 -12.68 7.04
CA GLY A 78 -9.36 -12.40 8.48
C GLY A 78 -8.13 -11.59 8.86
N ASP A 79 -7.42 -11.00 7.90
CA ASP A 79 -6.26 -10.14 8.14
C ASP A 79 -6.70 -8.68 8.18
N SER A 80 -7.27 -8.27 9.32
CA SER A 80 -7.75 -6.91 9.52
C SER A 80 -6.64 -5.86 9.47
N VAL A 81 -5.39 -6.24 9.78
CA VAL A 81 -4.27 -5.29 9.79
C VAL A 81 -3.93 -4.90 8.36
N ASN A 82 -3.65 -5.86 7.49
CA ASN A 82 -3.36 -5.60 6.08
C ASN A 82 -4.58 -5.02 5.33
N GLY A 83 -5.80 -5.49 5.66
CA GLY A 83 -7.02 -4.91 5.10
C GLY A 83 -7.17 -3.42 5.37
N ASN A 84 -6.94 -2.97 6.62
CA ASN A 84 -7.02 -1.55 6.97
C ASN A 84 -5.89 -0.73 6.33
N ILE A 85 -4.66 -1.24 6.32
CA ILE A 85 -3.51 -0.54 5.70
C ILE A 85 -3.77 -0.29 4.22
N PHE A 86 -4.13 -1.32 3.48
CA PHE A 86 -4.32 -1.21 2.05
C PHE A 86 -5.57 -0.39 1.70
N LEU A 87 -6.60 -0.38 2.55
CA LEU A 87 -7.74 0.53 2.40
C LEU A 87 -7.32 2.00 2.59
N ILE A 88 -6.52 2.30 3.62
CA ILE A 88 -5.98 3.65 3.82
C ILE A 88 -5.13 4.06 2.62
N PHE A 89 -4.24 3.20 2.12
CA PHE A 89 -3.44 3.47 0.93
C PHE A 89 -4.30 3.65 -0.33
N ALA A 90 -5.36 2.86 -0.49
CA ALA A 90 -6.34 3.04 -1.57
C ALA A 90 -6.89 4.47 -1.55
N THR A 91 -7.43 4.88 -0.40
CA THR A 91 -8.05 6.20 -0.23
C THR A 91 -7.04 7.33 -0.45
N LEU A 92 -5.82 7.22 0.06
CA LEU A 92 -4.84 8.30 -0.03
C LEU A 92 -4.21 8.43 -1.41
N PHE A 93 -3.68 7.34 -1.95
CA PHE A 93 -2.92 7.38 -3.20
C PHE A 93 -3.83 7.32 -4.42
N GLY A 94 -4.80 6.39 -4.41
CA GLY A 94 -5.70 6.21 -5.54
C GLY A 94 -6.84 7.21 -5.55
N GLY A 95 -7.52 7.37 -4.42
CA GLY A 95 -8.69 8.25 -4.29
C GLY A 95 -8.33 9.73 -4.27
N VAL A 96 -7.86 10.22 -3.11
CA VAL A 96 -7.55 11.63 -2.87
C VAL A 96 -6.43 12.11 -3.77
N GLY A 97 -5.30 11.39 -3.82
CA GLY A 97 -4.17 11.73 -4.67
C GLY A 97 -4.55 11.79 -6.14
N GLY A 98 -5.22 10.74 -6.64
CA GLY A 98 -5.64 10.67 -8.03
C GLY A 98 -6.63 11.76 -8.42
N PHE A 99 -7.65 12.01 -7.59
CA PHE A 99 -8.61 13.08 -7.84
C PHE A 99 -7.93 14.46 -7.85
N CYS A 100 -7.07 14.74 -6.87
CA CYS A 100 -6.41 16.04 -6.79
C CYS A 100 -5.41 16.26 -7.92
N ASN A 101 -4.60 15.27 -8.30
CA ASN A 101 -3.66 15.38 -9.42
C ASN A 101 -4.39 15.54 -10.76
N THR A 102 -5.53 14.86 -10.94
CA THR A 102 -6.41 15.04 -12.11
C THR A 102 -6.92 16.48 -12.17
N MET A 103 -7.44 16.99 -11.05
CA MET A 103 -7.94 18.36 -10.96
C MET A 103 -6.82 19.39 -11.19
N ILE A 104 -5.61 19.18 -10.65
CA ILE A 104 -4.45 20.04 -10.92
C ILE A 104 -4.12 20.05 -12.41
N GLY A 105 -4.13 18.89 -13.07
CA GLY A 105 -3.95 18.77 -14.52
C GLY A 105 -4.98 19.59 -15.31
N PHE A 106 -6.28 19.45 -14.97
CA PHE A 106 -7.33 20.27 -15.56
C PHE A 106 -7.15 21.76 -15.27
N GLY A 107 -6.79 22.13 -14.04
CA GLY A 107 -6.54 23.51 -13.65
C GLY A 107 -5.40 24.14 -14.45
N ASN A 108 -4.33 23.39 -14.73
CA ASN A 108 -3.23 23.83 -15.57
C ASN A 108 -3.66 24.05 -17.04
N ILE A 109 -4.59 23.25 -17.55
CA ILE A 109 -5.10 23.38 -18.92
C ILE A 109 -6.11 24.54 -19.03
N MET A 110 -7.01 24.67 -18.06
CA MET A 110 -8.14 25.61 -18.08
C MET A 110 -7.84 26.96 -17.41
N GLY A 111 -6.67 27.09 -16.77
CA GLY A 111 -6.29 28.28 -16.00
C GLY A 111 -7.04 28.43 -14.66
N TRP A 112 -7.55 27.33 -14.09
CA TRP A 112 -8.30 27.40 -12.83
C TRP A 112 -7.37 27.37 -11.62
N PRO A 113 -7.56 28.28 -10.64
CA PRO A 113 -6.80 28.24 -9.40
C PRO A 113 -7.27 27.06 -8.53
N ILE A 114 -6.40 26.06 -8.34
CA ILE A 114 -6.68 24.92 -7.46
C ILE A 114 -5.84 25.01 -6.20
N CYS A 115 -6.50 24.91 -5.05
CA CYS A 115 -5.84 24.86 -3.75
C CYS A 115 -5.27 23.44 -3.50
N THR A 116 -3.98 23.27 -3.72
CA THR A 116 -3.26 22.01 -3.48
C THR A 116 -3.20 21.61 -2.01
N GLN A 117 -3.38 22.58 -1.10
CA GLN A 117 -3.34 22.38 0.35
C GLN A 117 -4.45 21.47 0.88
N MET A 118 -5.55 21.31 0.12
CA MET A 118 -6.65 20.41 0.50
C MET A 118 -6.21 18.95 0.65
N THR A 119 -5.15 18.54 -0.04
CA THR A 119 -4.58 17.18 0.06
C THR A 119 -3.74 16.94 1.31
N ALA A 120 -3.35 18.01 2.00
CA ALA A 120 -2.37 17.91 3.08
C ALA A 120 -2.88 17.16 4.30
N LEU A 121 -4.12 17.40 4.71
CA LEU A 121 -4.72 16.73 5.87
C LEU A 121 -4.84 15.21 5.67
N PRO A 122 -5.38 14.72 4.53
CA PRO A 122 -5.33 13.30 4.21
C PRO A 122 -3.92 12.70 4.31
N TYR A 123 -2.90 13.34 3.74
CA TYR A 123 -1.54 12.81 3.80
C TYR A 123 -0.95 12.80 5.21
N ILE A 124 -1.18 13.85 6.01
CA ILE A 124 -0.71 13.88 7.41
C ILE A 124 -1.37 12.75 8.20
N LEU A 125 -2.70 12.66 8.18
CA LEU A 125 -3.45 11.65 8.92
C LEU A 125 -3.15 10.25 8.42
N GLY A 126 -2.95 10.11 7.10
CA GLY A 126 -2.51 8.90 6.45
C GLY A 126 -1.15 8.42 6.96
N GLY A 127 -0.14 9.29 6.95
CA GLY A 127 1.18 8.96 7.49
C GLY A 127 1.13 8.59 8.98
N LEU A 128 0.35 9.33 9.77
CA LEU A 128 0.17 9.06 11.20
C LEU A 128 -0.51 7.69 11.46
N SER A 129 -1.44 7.28 10.60
CA SER A 129 -2.15 6.01 10.71
C SER A 129 -1.26 4.78 10.53
N ILE A 130 -0.07 4.94 9.94
CA ILE A 130 0.91 3.86 9.73
C ILE A 130 1.67 3.52 11.03
N PHE A 131 1.75 4.43 12.01
CA PHE A 131 2.44 4.14 13.28
C PHE A 131 1.78 3.03 14.11
N PRO A 132 0.44 3.02 14.32
CA PRO A 132 -0.24 1.89 14.96
C PRO A 132 0.01 0.55 14.24
N VAL A 133 0.06 0.58 12.91
CA VAL A 133 0.35 -0.60 12.09
C VAL A 133 1.77 -1.11 12.34
N LEU A 134 2.76 -0.21 12.33
CA LEU A 134 4.14 -0.54 12.66
C LEU A 134 4.25 -1.14 14.06
N TRP A 135 3.48 -0.61 15.02
CA TRP A 135 3.46 -1.13 16.38
C TRP A 135 2.89 -2.54 16.47
N VAL A 136 1.75 -2.81 15.83
CA VAL A 136 1.11 -4.13 15.80
C VAL A 136 2.01 -5.15 15.10
N ASN A 137 2.63 -4.76 13.99
CA ASN A 137 3.48 -5.63 13.19
C ASN A 137 4.94 -5.69 13.63
N ARG A 138 5.34 -5.04 14.73
CA ARG A 138 6.75 -4.90 15.14
C ARG A 138 7.48 -6.24 15.35
N LYS A 139 6.73 -7.30 15.64
CA LYS A 139 7.24 -8.67 15.87
C LYS A 139 7.09 -9.61 14.68
N THR A 140 6.30 -9.21 13.68
CA THR A 140 5.91 -10.07 12.54
C THR A 140 6.45 -9.56 11.22
N ALA A 141 6.52 -8.24 11.04
CA ALA A 141 7.05 -7.62 9.83
C ALA A 141 8.57 -7.88 9.70
N ASP A 142 8.98 -8.27 8.50
CA ASP A 142 10.38 -8.30 8.11
C ASP A 142 10.98 -6.87 8.10
N LYS A 143 12.32 -6.79 8.08
CA LYS A 143 12.99 -5.48 8.18
C LYS A 143 12.69 -4.58 7.00
N VAL A 144 12.61 -5.14 5.80
CA VAL A 144 12.37 -4.37 4.59
C VAL A 144 10.98 -3.75 4.62
N THR A 145 9.96 -4.52 4.99
CA THR A 145 8.59 -4.05 5.16
C THR A 145 8.47 -3.01 6.27
N ALA A 146 9.16 -3.20 7.40
CA ALA A 146 9.19 -2.21 8.48
C ALA A 146 9.87 -0.88 8.06
N ILE A 147 10.99 -0.94 7.33
CA ILE A 147 11.65 0.25 6.77
C ILE A 147 10.74 0.94 5.76
N CYS A 148 10.07 0.17 4.90
CA CYS A 148 9.12 0.67 3.91
C CYS A 148 7.99 1.46 4.57
N TYR A 149 7.33 0.87 5.58
CA TYR A 149 6.24 1.53 6.31
C TYR A 149 6.72 2.74 7.12
N LEU A 150 7.90 2.68 7.73
CA LEU A 150 8.46 3.83 8.45
C LEU A 150 8.77 4.98 7.49
N ALA A 151 9.41 4.69 6.36
CA ALA A 151 9.70 5.67 5.33
C ALA A 151 8.40 6.26 4.75
N ALA A 152 7.37 5.43 4.53
CA ALA A 152 6.06 5.88 4.04
C ALA A 152 5.34 6.79 5.04
N ALA A 153 5.40 6.49 6.33
CA ALA A 153 4.84 7.33 7.39
C ALA A 153 5.46 8.73 7.37
N PHE A 154 6.79 8.81 7.37
CA PHE A 154 7.49 10.10 7.31
C PHE A 154 7.28 10.83 5.99
N PHE A 155 7.37 10.12 4.87
CA PHE A 155 7.11 10.68 3.54
C PHE A 155 5.75 11.38 3.50
N LEU A 156 4.66 10.68 3.85
CA LEU A 156 3.31 11.22 3.79
C LEU A 156 3.10 12.38 4.77
N SER A 157 3.55 12.24 6.01
CA SER A 157 3.40 13.30 7.01
C SER A 157 4.19 14.57 6.65
N LEU A 158 5.43 14.43 6.19
CA LEU A 158 6.26 15.56 5.77
C LEU A 158 5.71 16.22 4.50
N SER A 159 5.24 15.44 3.51
CA SER A 159 4.58 15.97 2.31
C SER A 159 3.40 16.85 2.67
N GLY A 160 2.53 16.40 3.59
CA GLY A 160 1.39 17.22 4.00
C GLY A 160 1.81 18.47 4.80
N LEU A 161 2.83 18.39 5.66
CA LEU A 161 3.32 19.56 6.39
C LEU A 161 3.95 20.63 5.48
N VAL A 162 4.66 20.21 4.42
CA VAL A 162 5.16 21.12 3.39
C VAL A 162 3.99 21.73 2.60
N SER A 163 2.99 20.94 2.23
CA SER A 163 1.79 21.45 1.54
C SER A 163 1.00 22.47 2.36
N LEU A 164 1.02 22.40 3.69
CA LEU A 164 0.42 23.43 4.58
C LEU A 164 1.32 24.65 4.81
N ASN A 165 2.51 24.72 4.20
CA ASN A 165 3.54 25.73 4.46
C ASN A 165 4.00 25.78 5.93
N ILE A 166 3.83 24.69 6.69
CA ILE A 166 4.37 24.57 8.07
C ILE A 166 5.87 24.29 8.00
N LEU A 167 6.29 23.46 7.03
CA LEU A 167 7.69 23.21 6.70
C LEU A 167 8.06 23.92 5.41
N SER A 168 9.32 24.37 5.34
CA SER A 168 9.87 25.02 4.15
C SER A 168 10.05 24.02 2.99
N GLY A 169 10.06 24.53 1.76
CA GLY A 169 10.29 23.73 0.56
C GLY A 169 11.66 23.01 0.51
N SER A 170 12.62 23.38 1.36
CA SER A 170 13.89 22.66 1.53
C SER A 170 13.71 21.20 1.99
N TRP A 171 12.57 20.88 2.61
CA TRP A 171 12.23 19.52 3.01
C TRP A 171 11.86 18.62 1.83
N ASN A 172 11.57 19.17 0.65
CA ASN A 172 11.22 18.39 -0.54
C ASN A 172 12.33 17.41 -0.93
N ALA A 173 13.61 17.76 -0.76
CA ALA A 173 14.71 16.85 -1.02
C ALA A 173 14.65 15.61 -0.10
N ILE A 174 14.35 15.80 1.18
CA ILE A 174 14.23 14.70 2.15
C ILE A 174 13.02 13.82 1.79
N ILE A 175 11.88 14.44 1.48
CA ILE A 175 10.65 13.74 1.08
C ILE A 175 10.88 12.91 -0.20
N GLN A 176 11.65 13.45 -1.15
CA GLN A 176 12.04 12.75 -2.37
C GLN A 176 12.89 11.51 -2.05
N TRP A 177 13.87 11.60 -1.15
CA TRP A 177 14.66 10.43 -0.75
C TRP A 177 13.85 9.39 0.03
N LEU A 178 12.91 9.84 0.87
CA LEU A 178 12.01 8.95 1.59
C LEU A 178 11.08 8.20 0.64
N SER A 179 10.45 8.89 -0.31
CA SER A 179 9.60 8.25 -1.33
C SER A 179 10.39 7.27 -2.20
N LEU A 180 11.63 7.59 -2.57
CA LEU A 180 12.49 6.65 -3.28
C LEU A 180 12.83 5.41 -2.44
N THR A 181 13.08 5.60 -1.14
CA THR A 181 13.32 4.49 -0.20
C THR A 181 12.10 3.57 -0.17
N VAL A 182 10.88 4.14 -0.04
CA VAL A 182 9.62 3.38 -0.10
C VAL A 182 9.52 2.60 -1.41
N VAL A 183 9.83 3.21 -2.55
CA VAL A 183 9.79 2.53 -3.85
C VAL A 183 10.74 1.34 -3.88
N ILE A 184 12.00 1.52 -3.48
CA ILE A 184 13.00 0.46 -3.52
C ILE A 184 12.62 -0.69 -2.57
N THR A 185 12.27 -0.37 -1.32
CA THR A 185 11.93 -1.39 -0.32
C THR A 185 10.59 -2.07 -0.65
N GLY A 186 9.60 -1.31 -1.12
CA GLY A 186 8.32 -1.83 -1.56
C GLY A 186 8.46 -2.76 -2.76
N PHE A 187 9.24 -2.37 -3.77
CA PHE A 187 9.51 -3.23 -4.92
C PHE A 187 10.22 -4.52 -4.49
N TYR A 188 11.19 -4.42 -3.59
CA TYR A 188 11.89 -5.59 -3.06
C TYR A 188 10.94 -6.55 -2.32
N SER A 189 10.06 -6.04 -1.45
CA SER A 189 9.05 -6.84 -0.77
C SER A 189 8.04 -7.45 -1.74
N CYS A 190 7.61 -6.69 -2.76
CA CYS A 190 6.75 -7.19 -3.84
C CYS A 190 7.40 -8.35 -4.59
N PHE A 191 8.64 -8.16 -5.04
CA PHE A 191 9.39 -9.17 -5.79
C PHE A 191 9.58 -10.45 -4.97
N ASN A 192 9.95 -10.31 -3.69
CA ASN A 192 10.00 -11.44 -2.76
C ASN A 192 8.63 -12.14 -2.64
N GLY A 193 7.56 -11.36 -2.45
CA GLY A 193 6.20 -11.88 -2.32
C GLY A 193 5.76 -12.68 -3.54
N LEU A 194 6.03 -12.19 -4.75
CA LEU A 194 5.74 -12.90 -6.00
C LEU A 194 6.53 -14.20 -6.12
N LEU A 195 7.81 -14.20 -5.75
CA LEU A 195 8.65 -15.40 -5.73
C LEU A 195 8.10 -16.46 -4.75
N VAL A 196 7.73 -16.04 -3.54
CA VAL A 196 7.17 -16.94 -2.52
C VAL A 196 5.81 -17.49 -2.95
N CYS A 197 4.93 -16.66 -3.54
CA CYS A 197 3.67 -17.12 -4.13
C CYS A 197 3.88 -18.13 -5.26
N GLY A 198 4.97 -18.00 -6.02
CA GLY A 198 5.38 -18.96 -7.05
C GLY A 198 6.06 -20.23 -6.51
N GLY A 199 6.17 -20.41 -5.19
CA GLY A 199 6.77 -21.59 -4.57
C GLY A 199 8.29 -21.52 -4.37
N SER A 200 8.92 -20.36 -4.60
CA SER A 200 10.33 -20.14 -4.30
C SER A 200 10.55 -19.99 -2.79
N ARG A 201 11.80 -20.21 -2.34
CA ARG A 201 12.22 -19.93 -0.95
C ARG A 201 12.26 -18.44 -0.61
N GLY A 202 12.07 -17.58 -1.60
CA GLY A 202 12.15 -16.13 -1.46
C GLY A 202 13.59 -15.62 -1.40
N ILE A 203 13.71 -14.32 -1.15
CA ILE A 203 14.96 -13.58 -0.99
C ILE A 203 15.08 -13.04 0.45
N PRO A 204 16.30 -12.73 0.92
CA PRO A 204 16.49 -12.27 2.29
C PRO A 204 15.80 -10.91 2.55
N VAL A 205 14.74 -10.90 3.36
CA VAL A 205 14.01 -9.68 3.79
C VAL A 205 14.35 -9.24 5.24
N GLY A 206 15.19 -10.02 5.92
CA GLY A 206 15.61 -9.76 7.30
C GLY A 206 14.57 -10.14 8.35
N LYS A 207 15.05 -10.57 9.53
CA LYS A 207 14.18 -10.93 10.67
C LYS A 207 13.58 -9.67 11.33
N PRO A 208 12.38 -9.76 11.95
CA PRO A 208 11.77 -8.64 12.65
C PRO A 208 12.72 -7.90 13.60
N PHE A 209 12.54 -6.58 13.73
CA PHE A 209 13.37 -5.75 14.62
C PHE A 209 13.18 -6.13 16.09
N TYR A 210 11.99 -6.59 16.47
CA TYR A 210 11.66 -7.03 17.82
C TYR A 210 11.37 -8.53 17.84
N LYS A 211 11.84 -9.20 18.89
CA LYS A 211 11.54 -10.62 19.16
C LYS A 211 10.27 -10.77 19.99
#